data_AF-A0A0M1GST0-F1
#
_entry.id   AF-A0A0M1GST0-F1
#
_cell.length_a   1.000
_cell.length_b   1.000
_cell.length_c   1.000
_cell.angle_alpha   90.00
_cell.angle_beta   90.00
_cell.angle_gamma   90.00
#
_symmetry.space_group_name_H-M   'P 1'
#
loop_
_entity.id
_entity.type
_entity.pdbx_description
1 polymer ?
#
loop_
_entity_poly.entity_id
_entity_poly.type
_entity_poly.pdbx_seq_one_letter_code
_entity_poly.pdbx_strand_id
1 'polypeptide(L)'
;MATANKNAKSQLTTVRVPLDVMQGMESVKLDGESNAGFIVTAMRGEIARRQAEGSGENPLVSSLDALAKVEQIGIKAAEEIGQLVTVAREELQRRKVKEHE
;
A
#
# COMPACT_ATOMS: atom_id res chain seq x y z
N MET A 1 31.46 -8.32 -20.89
CA MET A 1 32.63 -7.43 -20.77
C MET A 1 32.24 -6.19 -20.00
N ALA A 2 33.00 -5.80 -18.98
CA ALA A 2 32.83 -4.50 -18.32
C ALA A 2 33.40 -3.40 -19.24
N THR A 3 32.67 -2.29 -19.38
CA THR A 3 33.17 -1.07 -20.02
C THR A 3 33.41 -0.03 -18.93
N ALA A 4 34.15 1.05 -19.22
CA ALA A 4 34.42 2.11 -18.24
C ALA A 4 33.14 2.64 -17.56
N ASN A 5 32.01 2.61 -18.27
CA ASN A 5 30.73 3.15 -17.80
C ASN A 5 29.75 2.06 -17.33
N LYS A 6 30.09 0.76 -17.38
CA LYS A 6 29.18 -0.32 -16.97
C LYS A 6 29.92 -1.52 -16.40
N ASN A 7 29.53 -1.94 -15.21
CA ASN A 7 29.97 -3.18 -14.57
C ASN A 7 28.77 -4.03 -14.14
N ALA A 8 29.04 -5.15 -13.45
CA ALA A 8 28.00 -6.08 -13.00
C ALA A 8 27.00 -5.50 -11.98
N LYS A 9 27.32 -4.36 -11.34
CA LYS A 9 26.53 -3.75 -10.27
C LYS A 9 25.97 -2.36 -10.60
N SER A 10 26.51 -1.68 -11.61
CA SER A 10 26.20 -0.26 -11.86
C SER A 10 26.51 0.16 -13.29
N GLN A 11 25.83 1.21 -13.75
CA GLN A 11 26.07 1.87 -15.02
C GLN A 11 26.10 3.39 -14.80
N LEU A 12 27.15 4.05 -15.28
CA LEU A 12 27.28 5.50 -15.28
C LEU A 12 26.51 6.10 -16.46
N THR A 13 25.69 7.10 -16.17
CA THR A 13 24.90 7.83 -17.18
C THR A 13 25.05 9.32 -16.94
N THR A 14 25.39 10.08 -17.97
CA THR A 14 25.58 11.53 -17.90
C THR A 14 24.47 12.25 -18.66
N VAL A 15 23.71 13.10 -17.98
CA VAL A 15 22.64 13.93 -18.55
C VAL A 15 22.73 15.34 -17.99
N ARG A 16 22.30 16.34 -18.77
CA ARG A 16 22.09 17.69 -18.22
C ARG A 16 20.72 17.75 -17.56
N VAL A 17 20.68 18.25 -16.33
CA VAL A 17 19.45 18.51 -15.57
C VAL A 17 19.23 20.03 -15.54
N PRO A 18 18.01 20.52 -15.87
CA PRO A 18 17.68 21.94 -15.74
C PRO A 18 17.93 22.49 -14.33
N LEU A 19 18.30 23.78 -14.25
CA LEU A 19 18.69 24.41 -12.99
C LEU A 19 17.55 24.47 -11.97
N ASP A 20 16.33 24.75 -12.43
CA ASP A 20 15.11 24.75 -11.63
C ASP A 20 14.84 23.38 -11.01
N VAL A 21 15.06 22.30 -11.77
CA VAL A 21 14.93 20.93 -11.26
C VAL A 21 16.01 20.62 -10.21
N MET A 22 17.25 21.05 -10.44
CA MET A 22 18.33 20.89 -9.46
C MET A 22 18.04 21.66 -8.16
N GLN A 23 17.56 22.90 -8.26
CA GLN A 23 17.16 23.70 -7.11
C GLN A 23 15.98 23.07 -6.37
N GLY A 24 14.98 22.57 -7.10
CA GLY A 24 13.85 21.83 -6.54
C GLY A 24 14.31 20.63 -5.72
N MET A 25 15.21 19.81 -6.26
CA MET A 25 15.81 18.68 -5.53
C MET A 25 16.49 19.14 -4.23
N GLU A 26 17.37 20.14 -4.29
CA GLU A 26 18.08 20.61 -3.09
C GLU A 26 17.13 21.16 -2.02
N SER A 27 15.98 21.73 -2.41
CA SER A 27 15.00 22.27 -1.47
C SER A 27 14.21 21.20 -0.68
N VAL A 28 14.16 19.96 -1.18
CA VAL A 28 13.38 18.86 -0.59
C VAL A 28 14.22 17.69 -0.10
N LYS A 29 15.54 17.74 -0.29
CA LYS A 29 16.46 16.71 0.20
C LYS A 29 16.43 16.63 1.72
N LEU A 30 16.57 15.40 2.22
CA LEU A 30 16.68 15.15 3.66
C LEU A 30 18.09 15.47 4.16
N ASP A 31 18.22 15.75 5.45
CA ASP A 31 19.52 16.00 6.09
C ASP A 31 20.47 14.81 5.89
N GLY A 32 21.66 15.08 5.37
CA GLY A 32 22.67 14.06 5.07
C GLY A 32 22.41 13.24 3.81
N GLU A 33 21.34 13.51 3.06
CA GLU A 33 21.07 12.84 1.79
C GLU A 33 22.02 13.31 0.68
N SER A 34 22.60 12.36 -0.06
CA SER A 34 23.41 12.67 -1.24
C SER A 34 22.54 12.85 -2.49
N ASN A 35 23.02 13.65 -3.46
CA ASN A 35 22.31 13.83 -4.74
C ASN A 35 22.12 12.50 -5.46
N ALA A 36 23.12 11.61 -5.39
CA ALA A 36 23.02 10.26 -5.93
C ALA A 36 21.93 9.43 -5.23
N GLY A 37 21.86 9.51 -3.89
CA GLY A 37 20.83 8.85 -3.09
C GLY A 37 19.42 9.31 -3.47
N PHE A 38 19.22 10.63 -3.59
CA PHE A 38 17.95 11.22 -4.03
C PHE A 38 17.57 10.72 -5.43
N ILE A 39 18.48 10.83 -6.41
CA ILE A 39 18.22 10.46 -7.81
C ILE A 39 17.91 8.96 -7.92
N VAL A 40 18.66 8.08 -7.24
CA VAL A 40 18.41 6.64 -7.27
C VAL A 40 17.04 6.31 -6.68
N THR A 41 16.66 6.96 -5.58
CA THR A 41 15.33 6.78 -4.95
C THR A 41 14.22 7.24 -5.89
N ALA A 42 14.35 8.42 -6.50
CA ALA A 42 13.39 8.94 -7.47
C ALA A 42 13.23 8.00 -8.69
N MET A 43 14.35 7.52 -9.25
CA MET A 43 14.33 6.57 -10.38
C MET A 43 13.62 5.26 -10.02
N ARG A 44 13.86 4.73 -8.81
CA ARG A 44 13.16 3.52 -8.33
C ARG A 44 11.66 3.74 -8.20
N GLY A 45 11.25 4.89 -7.64
CA GLY A 45 9.84 5.26 -7.53
C GLY A 45 9.15 5.33 -8.89
N GLU A 46 9.79 5.98 -9.88
CA GLU A 46 9.24 6.08 -11.24
C GLU A 46 9.16 4.73 -11.96
N ILE A 47 10.15 3.84 -11.76
CA ILE A 47 10.08 2.47 -12.28
C ILE A 47 8.89 1.73 -11.68
N ALA A 48 8.71 1.79 -10.36
CA ALA A 48 7.58 1.15 -9.69
C ALA A 48 6.23 1.70 -10.17
N ARG A 49 6.13 3.03 -10.34
CA ARG A 49 4.92 3.69 -10.90
C ARG A 49 4.60 3.17 -12.30
N ARG A 50 5.59 3.09 -13.19
CA ARG A 50 5.35 2.59 -14.57
C ARG A 50 5.07 1.10 -14.62
N GLN A 51 5.70 0.31 -13.75
CA GLN A 51 5.40 -1.12 -13.63
C GLN A 51 3.96 -1.34 -13.15
N ALA A 52 3.51 -0.55 -12.17
CA ALA A 52 2.13 -0.53 -11.70
C ALA A 52 1.11 -0.12 -12.79
N GLU A 53 1.44 0.87 -13.61
CA GLU A 53 0.57 1.30 -14.71
C GLU A 53 0.53 0.29 -15.86
N GLY A 54 1.62 -0.47 -16.07
CA GLY A 54 1.72 -1.50 -17.10
C GLY A 54 1.27 -2.90 -16.67
N SER A 55 1.16 -3.19 -15.36
CA SER A 55 0.81 -4.52 -14.85
C SER A 55 -0.68 -4.77 -14.69
N GLY A 56 -1.55 -3.82 -15.03
CA GLY A 56 -3.01 -3.92 -14.85
C GLY A 56 -3.47 -3.84 -13.39
N GLU A 57 -2.63 -4.22 -12.44
CA GLU A 57 -2.81 -4.02 -11.00
C GLU A 57 -2.00 -2.81 -10.54
N ASN A 58 -2.59 -1.62 -10.68
CA ASN A 58 -2.11 -0.46 -9.95
C ASN A 58 -2.13 -0.80 -8.44
N PRO A 59 -1.05 -0.62 -7.66
CA PRO A 59 -1.01 -0.93 -6.23
C PRO A 59 -2.12 -0.25 -5.43
N LEU A 60 -2.58 0.92 -5.88
CA LEU A 60 -3.77 1.56 -5.31
C LEU A 60 -5.04 0.75 -5.60
N VAL A 61 -5.17 0.18 -6.80
CA VAL A 61 -6.27 -0.73 -7.18
C VAL A 61 -6.19 -2.03 -6.37
N SER A 62 -5.00 -2.62 -6.21
CA SER A 62 -4.80 -3.78 -5.33
C SER A 62 -5.16 -3.47 -3.86
N SER A 63 -4.84 -2.25 -3.40
CA SER A 63 -5.23 -1.78 -2.06
C SER A 63 -6.74 -1.56 -1.93
N LEU A 64 -7.40 -1.09 -3.00
CA LEU A 64 -8.87 -0.97 -3.06
C LEU A 64 -9.54 -2.35 -3.05
N ASP A 65 -9.00 -3.33 -3.78
CA ASP A 65 -9.48 -4.71 -3.76
C ASP A 65 -9.30 -5.34 -2.37
N ALA A 66 -8.20 -5.02 -1.69
CA ALA A 66 -7.97 -5.44 -0.30
C ALA A 66 -9.01 -4.80 0.64
N LEU A 67 -9.33 -3.52 0.47
CA LEU A 67 -10.38 -2.84 1.24
C LEU A 67 -11.77 -3.43 0.99
N ALA A 68 -12.10 -3.76 -0.26
CA ALA A 68 -13.37 -4.41 -0.61
C ALA A 68 -13.51 -5.79 0.06
N LYS A 69 -12.41 -6.56 0.16
CA LYS A 69 -12.40 -7.82 0.92
C LYS A 69 -12.64 -7.59 2.42
N VAL A 70 -12.03 -6.56 3.00
CA VAL A 70 -12.26 -6.19 4.41
C VAL A 70 -13.72 -5.81 4.65
N GLU A 71 -14.35 -5.08 3.73
CA GLU A 71 -15.77 -4.75 3.81
C GLU A 71 -16.65 -6.01 3.83
N GLN A 72 -16.43 -6.96 2.92
CA GLN A 72 -17.19 -8.21 2.90
C GLN A 72 -17.03 -9.04 4.18
N ILE A 73 -15.82 -9.09 4.73
CA ILE A 73 -15.57 -9.74 6.03
C ILE A 73 -16.37 -9.05 7.13
N GLY A 74 -16.38 -7.71 7.14
CA GLY A 74 -17.14 -6.91 8.11
C GLY A 74 -18.65 -7.16 8.05
N ILE A 75 -19.23 -7.20 6.84
CA ILE A 75 -20.65 -7.51 6.63
C ILE A 75 -20.99 -8.89 7.18
N LYS A 76 -20.20 -9.91 6.81
CA LYS A 76 -20.42 -11.28 7.26
C LYS A 76 -20.29 -11.42 8.77
N ALA A 77 -19.28 -10.78 9.37
CA ALA A 77 -19.10 -10.78 10.81
C ALA A 77 -20.30 -10.14 11.53
N ALA A 78 -20.85 -9.04 11.00
CA ALA A 78 -22.03 -8.40 11.57
C ALA A 78 -23.29 -9.31 11.51
N GLU A 79 -23.48 -10.03 10.41
CA GLU A 79 -24.56 -11.02 10.28
C GLU A 79 -24.43 -12.14 11.30
N GLU A 80 -23.25 -12.74 11.43
CA GLU A 80 -22.98 -13.83 12.38
C GLU A 80 -23.19 -13.39 13.83
N ILE A 81 -22.72 -12.19 14.19
CA ILE A 81 -22.97 -11.59 15.52
C ILE A 81 -24.48 -11.40 15.75
N GLY A 82 -25.22 -10.92 14.74
CA GLY A 82 -26.67 -10.76 14.82
C GLY A 82 -27.41 -12.07 15.11
N GLN A 83 -26.99 -13.17 14.48
CA GLN A 83 -27.53 -14.51 14.74
C GLN A 83 -27.26 -14.95 16.18
N LEU A 84 -26.02 -14.78 16.67
CA LEU A 84 -25.67 -15.12 18.06
C LEU A 84 -26.47 -14.32 19.09
N VAL A 85 -26.66 -13.02 18.86
CA VAL A 85 -27.47 -12.16 19.73
C VAL A 85 -28.94 -12.62 19.75
N THR A 86 -29.47 -13.05 18.61
CA THR A 86 -30.85 -13.55 18.51
C THR A 86 -31.02 -14.84 19.33
N VAL A 87 -30.12 -15.82 19.16
CA VAL A 87 -30.13 -17.06 19.93
C VAL A 87 -30.03 -16.79 21.43
N ALA A 88 -29.13 -15.89 21.84
CA ALA A 88 -28.98 -15.52 23.25
C ALA A 88 -30.26 -14.90 23.84
N ARG A 89 -30.96 -14.05 23.07
CA ARG A 89 -32.24 -13.44 23.49
C ARG A 89 -33.34 -14.49 23.63
N GLU A 90 -33.46 -15.40 22.67
CA GLU A 90 -34.45 -16.49 22.72
C GLU A 90 -34.23 -17.38 23.95
N GLU A 91 -32.98 -17.74 24.22
CA GLU A 91 -32.64 -18.59 25.36
C GLU A 91 -32.90 -17.87 26.71
N LEU A 92 -32.61 -16.58 26.79
CA LEU A 92 -32.97 -15.75 27.96
C LEU A 92 -34.49 -15.71 28.19
N GLN A 93 -35.30 -15.56 27.14
CA GLN A 93 -36.75 -15.56 27.27
C GLN A 93 -37.28 -16.94 27.72
N ARG A 94 -36.76 -18.03 27.14
CA ARG A 94 -37.12 -19.40 27.56
C ARG A 94 -36.85 -19.64 29.04
N ARG A 95 -35.71 -19.15 29.56
CA ARG A 95 -35.36 -19.26 30.99
C ARG A 95 -36.33 -18.47 31.87
N LYS A 96 -36.67 -17.24 31.50
CA LYS A 96 -37.66 -16.43 32.24
C LYS A 96 -39.03 -17.09 32.29
N VAL A 97 -39.49 -17.71 31.20
CA VAL A 97 -40.77 -18.43 31.17
C VAL A 97 -40.74 -19.63 32.12
N LYS A 98 -39.64 -20.41 32.13
CA LYS A 98 -39.47 -21.56 33.04
C LYS A 98 -39.33 -21.17 34.52
N GLU A 99 -38.85 -19.98 34.84
CA GLU A 99 -38.76 -19.49 36.23
C GLU A 99 -40.11 -19.02 36.79
N HIS A 100 -41.12 -18.82 35.93
CA HIS A 100 -42.46 -18.34 36.31
C HIS A 100 -43.56 -19.42 36.23
N GLU A 101 -43.21 -20.67 35.91
CA GLU A 101 -44.06 -21.88 35.96
C GLU A 101 -43.84 -22.64 37.28
#